data_AF-A0A9E5SY02-F1
#
_entry.id   AF-A0A9E5SY02-F1
#
_cell.length_a   1.000
_cell.length_b   1.000
_cell.length_c   1.000
_cell.angle_alpha   90.00
_cell.angle_beta   90.00
_cell.angle_gamma   90.00
#
_symmetry.space_group_name_H-M   'P 1'
#
loop_
_entity.id
_entity.type
_entity.pdbx_description
1 polymer ?
#
loop_
_entity_poly.entity_id
_entity_poly.type
_entity_poly.pdbx_seq_one_letter_code
_entity_poly.pdbx_strand_id
1 'polypeptide(L)'
;MKTLNKLFQQDRERFAVPRGVQDVIPIKTIWDDGIFMVSADKYSKTFRFEDINYAVASREDKEAMFLAYSELLNSFDSGATYKITIVVKKLDKEDFKQSILIPSKGDALDKYRAEYNKILLDEATGANGFIQTKYITVSVSKKNIEEARSYFTRVGTELAAHLNRLGSRAILLDAGDRLRIFHDFFRPGEESSFRWNAQEAMRKGHSFKDFICPDTFEFEKDRFQMGGKFGRVVFLRDYANFIKDSMVSELCDFNRNMILSLDIIPIPTDEAVREVEKRVLGVETNITNWQRRQNSNNNFSAVIPYDMELQRRESKEFLDDLTTRDQRMMFSVLTVA
;
A
#
# COMPACT_ATOMS: atom_id res chain seq x y z
N MET A 1 -12.41 14.11 -12.86
CA MET A 1 -11.55 13.06 -13.45
C MET A 1 -12.41 11.89 -13.87
N LYS A 2 -12.33 11.48 -15.14
CA LYS A 2 -13.04 10.33 -15.70
C LYS A 2 -12.59 9.02 -15.04
N THR A 3 -11.31 8.90 -14.70
CA THR A 3 -10.74 7.71 -14.04
C THR A 3 -11.46 7.41 -12.71
N LEU A 4 -11.61 8.39 -11.82
CA LEU A 4 -12.33 8.22 -10.55
C LEU A 4 -13.80 7.85 -10.78
N ASN A 5 -14.49 8.54 -11.68
CA ASN A 5 -15.88 8.24 -11.99
C ASN A 5 -16.06 6.82 -12.52
N LYS A 6 -15.14 6.34 -13.36
CA LYS A 6 -15.15 4.97 -13.90
C LYS A 6 -14.94 3.95 -12.79
N LEU A 7 -14.01 4.20 -11.87
CA LEU A 7 -13.78 3.34 -10.70
C LEU A 7 -15.02 3.28 -9.80
N PHE A 8 -15.65 4.41 -9.49
CA PHE A 8 -16.89 4.43 -8.71
C PHE A 8 -18.06 3.74 -9.43
N GLN A 9 -18.12 3.77 -10.76
CA GLN A 9 -19.13 3.02 -11.54
C GLN A 9 -18.85 1.51 -11.57
N GLN A 10 -17.58 1.12 -11.48
CA GLN A 10 -17.18 -0.29 -11.39
C GLN A 10 -17.44 -0.86 -9.99
N ASP A 11 -17.30 -0.06 -8.93
CA ASP A 11 -17.73 -0.43 -7.58
C ASP A 11 -19.26 -0.34 -7.47
N ARG A 12 -19.93 -1.36 -8.00
CA ARG A 12 -21.41 -1.45 -8.05
C ARG A 12 -22.05 -1.78 -6.71
N GLU A 13 -21.26 -2.18 -5.72
CA GLU A 13 -21.76 -2.59 -4.42
C GLU A 13 -21.95 -1.39 -3.49
N ARG A 14 -23.21 -1.15 -3.12
CA ARG A 14 -23.53 -0.18 -2.08
C ARG A 14 -23.01 -0.70 -0.75
N PHE A 15 -22.41 0.19 0.04
CA PHE A 15 -22.02 -0.13 1.41
C PHE A 15 -23.24 -0.65 2.20
N ALA A 16 -23.16 -1.91 2.63
CA ALA A 16 -24.14 -2.53 3.50
C ALA A 16 -23.59 -2.55 4.92
N VAL A 17 -24.38 -2.13 5.89
CA VAL A 17 -23.99 -2.17 7.30
C VAL A 17 -23.83 -3.65 7.71
N PRO A 18 -22.63 -4.07 8.18
CA PRO A 18 -22.39 -5.43 8.66
C PRO A 18 -23.40 -5.83 9.73
N ARG A 19 -23.99 -7.04 9.63
CA ARG A 19 -24.94 -7.56 10.64
C ARG A 19 -24.29 -8.60 11.55
N GLY A 20 -23.22 -9.24 11.08
CA GLY A 20 -22.36 -10.10 11.88
C GLY A 20 -20.88 -9.73 11.75
N VAL A 21 -20.05 -10.29 12.62
CA VAL A 21 -18.60 -10.01 12.63
C VAL A 21 -17.93 -10.45 11.34
N GLN A 22 -18.41 -11.53 10.70
CA GLN A 22 -17.90 -12.01 9.42
C GLN A 22 -18.19 -11.07 8.25
N ASP A 23 -19.25 -10.26 8.34
CA ASP A 23 -19.60 -9.29 7.31
C ASP A 23 -18.64 -8.10 7.28
N VAL A 24 -17.91 -7.87 8.39
CA VAL A 24 -16.86 -6.83 8.48
C VAL A 24 -15.70 -7.14 7.53
N ILE A 25 -15.47 -8.42 7.20
CA ILE A 25 -14.40 -8.84 6.30
C ILE A 25 -14.93 -8.85 4.86
N PRO A 26 -14.53 -7.90 3.99
CA PRO A 26 -15.10 -7.72 2.65
C PRO A 26 -14.45 -8.68 1.64
N ILE A 27 -14.38 -9.97 1.98
CA ILE A 27 -13.87 -11.04 1.10
C ILE A 27 -15.03 -11.99 0.82
N LYS A 28 -15.32 -12.26 -0.45
CA LYS A 28 -16.40 -13.15 -0.87
C LYS A 28 -15.91 -14.56 -1.17
N THR A 29 -14.86 -14.64 -1.98
CA THR A 29 -14.31 -15.93 -2.45
C THR A 29 -12.80 -15.86 -2.44
N ILE A 30 -12.17 -16.99 -2.11
CA ILE A 30 -10.72 -17.17 -2.11
C ILE A 30 -10.36 -18.34 -3.01
N TRP A 31 -9.19 -18.28 -3.62
CA TRP A 31 -8.59 -19.36 -4.41
C TRP A 31 -7.19 -19.68 -3.89
N ASP A 32 -6.77 -20.94 -4.01
CA ASP A 32 -5.50 -21.45 -3.45
C ASP A 32 -4.27 -20.68 -3.92
N ASP A 33 -4.32 -20.16 -5.15
CA ASP A 33 -3.26 -19.32 -5.71
C ASP A 33 -3.17 -17.94 -5.05
N GLY A 34 -3.97 -17.64 -4.03
CA GLY A 34 -3.95 -16.38 -3.30
C GLY A 34 -4.67 -15.25 -4.03
N ILE A 35 -5.50 -15.51 -5.04
CA ILE A 35 -6.44 -14.52 -5.59
C ILE A 35 -7.66 -14.47 -4.68
N PHE A 36 -8.10 -13.27 -4.27
CA PHE A 36 -9.32 -13.06 -3.48
C PHE A 36 -10.29 -12.16 -4.25
N MET A 37 -11.58 -12.53 -4.27
CA MET A 37 -12.66 -11.69 -4.80
C MET A 37 -13.26 -10.86 -3.67
N VAL A 38 -13.20 -9.55 -3.81
CA VAL A 38 -13.58 -8.56 -2.79
C VAL A 38 -15.01 -8.07 -3.02
N SER A 39 -15.36 -7.80 -4.28
CA SER A 39 -16.72 -7.49 -4.73
C SER A 39 -16.99 -8.16 -6.07
N ALA A 40 -18.22 -8.08 -6.58
CA ALA A 40 -18.59 -8.64 -7.87
C ALA A 40 -17.60 -8.16 -8.95
N ASP A 41 -17.02 -9.10 -9.68
CA ASP A 41 -16.02 -8.87 -10.73
C ASP A 41 -14.72 -8.18 -10.28
N LYS A 42 -14.48 -8.00 -8.97
CA LYS A 42 -13.28 -7.34 -8.43
C LYS A 42 -12.38 -8.32 -7.69
N TYR A 43 -11.21 -8.54 -8.25
CA TYR A 43 -10.23 -9.50 -7.74
C TYR A 43 -9.01 -8.77 -7.20
N SER A 44 -8.33 -9.37 -6.22
CA SER A 44 -7.10 -8.86 -5.62
C SER A 44 -6.05 -9.95 -5.48
N LYS A 45 -4.77 -9.56 -5.62
CA LYS A 45 -3.59 -10.40 -5.38
C LYS A 45 -2.59 -9.60 -4.56
N THR A 46 -1.88 -10.25 -3.64
CA THR A 46 -0.88 -9.58 -2.78
C THR A 46 0.48 -10.23 -2.94
N PHE A 47 1.50 -9.38 -2.95
CA PHE A 47 2.91 -9.74 -3.07
C PHE A 47 3.63 -9.19 -1.84
N ARG A 48 4.42 -10.01 -1.14
CA ARG A 48 5.34 -9.52 -0.10
C ARG A 48 6.66 -9.14 -0.76
N PHE A 49 7.30 -8.07 -0.30
CA PHE A 49 8.61 -7.70 -0.79
C PHE A 49 9.57 -7.39 0.36
N GLU A 50 10.86 -7.65 0.12
CA GLU A 50 11.94 -7.46 1.09
C GLU A 50 12.40 -6.01 1.13
N ASP A 51 12.93 -5.58 2.27
CA ASP A 51 13.44 -4.22 2.43
C ASP A 51 14.79 -4.02 1.74
N ILE A 52 15.12 -2.76 1.45
CA ILE A 52 16.38 -2.36 0.83
C ILE A 52 17.08 -1.30 1.68
N ASN A 53 18.42 -1.30 1.67
CA ASN A 53 19.23 -0.38 2.46
C ASN A 53 19.31 1.02 1.82
N TYR A 54 18.22 1.78 1.86
CA TYR A 54 18.16 3.14 1.31
C TYR A 54 18.88 4.17 2.20
N ALA A 55 18.65 4.13 3.52
CA ALA A 55 19.09 5.19 4.43
C ALA A 55 20.61 5.40 4.45
N VAL A 56 21.37 4.30 4.35
CA VAL A 56 22.85 4.26 4.41
C VAL A 56 23.51 4.33 3.04
N ALA A 57 22.74 4.37 1.95
CA ALA A 57 23.27 4.44 0.60
C ALA A 57 23.94 5.80 0.31
N SER A 58 24.90 5.80 -0.62
CA SER A 58 25.53 7.03 -1.11
C SER A 58 24.50 7.94 -1.79
N ARG A 59 24.84 9.20 -2.06
CA ARG A 59 23.92 10.11 -2.74
C ARG A 59 23.62 9.62 -4.16
N GLU A 60 24.64 9.20 -4.91
CA GLU A 60 24.45 8.67 -6.26
C GLU A 60 23.56 7.40 -6.25
N ASP A 61 23.78 6.50 -5.29
CA ASP A 61 22.96 5.29 -5.15
C ASP A 61 21.52 5.62 -4.76
N LYS A 62 21.30 6.61 -3.88
CA LYS A 62 19.95 7.08 -3.51
C LYS A 62 19.21 7.63 -4.73
N GLU A 63 19.88 8.39 -5.58
CA GLU A 63 19.31 8.91 -6.82
C GLU A 63 18.95 7.77 -7.79
N ALA A 64 19.84 6.78 -7.95
CA ALA A 64 19.58 5.59 -8.76
C ALA A 64 18.39 4.75 -8.23
N MET A 65 18.36 4.50 -6.91
CA MET A 65 17.26 3.81 -6.23
C MET A 65 15.93 4.56 -6.41
N PHE A 66 15.94 5.90 -6.29
CA PHE A 66 14.76 6.73 -6.49
C PHE A 66 14.23 6.62 -7.92
N LEU A 67 15.10 6.65 -8.92
CA LEU A 67 14.70 6.48 -10.32
C LEU A 67 14.12 5.08 -10.58
N ALA A 68 14.76 4.03 -10.06
CA ALA A 68 14.25 2.66 -10.17
C ALA A 68 12.90 2.47 -9.46
N TYR A 69 12.68 3.15 -8.32
CA TYR A 69 11.40 3.16 -7.63
C TYR A 69 10.33 3.92 -8.42
N SER A 70 10.71 5.04 -9.05
CA SER A 70 9.83 5.79 -9.95
C SER A 70 9.41 4.94 -11.16
N GLU A 71 10.32 4.15 -11.74
CA GLU A 71 9.98 3.19 -12.80
C GLU A 71 8.98 2.13 -12.32
N LEU A 72 9.13 1.60 -11.10
CA LEU A 72 8.19 0.67 -10.50
C LEU A 72 6.79 1.29 -10.38
N LEU A 73 6.68 2.52 -9.88
CA LEU A 73 5.40 3.21 -9.78
C LEU A 73 4.80 3.50 -11.17
N ASN A 74 5.63 3.93 -12.13
CA ASN A 74 5.20 4.18 -13.49
C ASN A 74 4.73 2.92 -14.23
N SER A 75 5.17 1.72 -13.81
CA SER A 75 4.70 0.45 -14.37
C SER A 75 3.27 0.09 -13.95
N PHE A 76 2.69 0.79 -12.96
CA PHE A 76 1.33 0.52 -12.50
C PHE A 76 0.30 0.80 -13.61
N ASP A 77 -0.56 -0.19 -13.85
CA ASP A 77 -1.61 -0.15 -14.85
C ASP A 77 -2.76 0.78 -14.38
N SER A 78 -3.13 1.76 -15.21
CA SER A 78 -4.26 2.67 -14.94
C SER A 78 -5.61 1.95 -14.85
N GLY A 79 -5.71 0.70 -15.28
CA GLY A 79 -6.89 -0.15 -15.13
C GLY A 79 -7.03 -0.85 -13.78
N ALA A 80 -6.03 -0.71 -12.89
CA ALA A 80 -5.99 -1.35 -11.58
C ALA A 80 -5.73 -0.34 -10.46
N THR A 81 -6.03 -0.76 -9.24
CA THR A 81 -5.71 -0.01 -8.02
C THR A 81 -4.62 -0.75 -7.26
N TYR A 82 -3.64 -0.01 -6.77
CA TYR A 82 -2.48 -0.55 -6.07
C TYR A 82 -2.52 -0.06 -4.61
N LYS A 83 -2.14 -0.91 -3.68
CA LYS A 83 -1.97 -0.55 -2.27
C LYS A 83 -0.62 -1.06 -1.79
N ILE A 84 0.24 -0.16 -1.35
CA ILE A 84 1.46 -0.52 -0.63
C ILE A 84 1.12 -0.53 0.85
N THR A 85 1.38 -1.63 1.54
CA THR A 85 1.04 -1.80 2.97
C THR A 85 2.30 -2.15 3.75
N ILE A 86 2.57 -1.43 4.83
CA ILE A 86 3.60 -1.71 5.81
C ILE A 86 2.89 -2.13 7.09
N VAL A 87 3.11 -3.37 7.51
CA VAL A 87 2.59 -3.92 8.76
C VAL A 87 3.72 -3.91 9.77
N VAL A 88 3.55 -3.11 10.82
CA VAL A 88 4.43 -3.08 11.99
C VAL A 88 3.78 -3.94 13.07
N LYS A 89 4.44 -5.03 13.46
CA LYS A 89 3.92 -5.93 14.50
C LYS A 89 4.99 -6.24 15.53
N LYS A 90 4.56 -6.39 16.78
CA LYS A 90 5.45 -6.85 17.83
C LYS A 90 5.97 -8.25 17.50
N LEU A 91 7.26 -8.45 17.68
CA LEU A 91 7.90 -9.75 17.59
C LEU A 91 7.31 -10.67 18.65
N ASP A 92 6.61 -11.71 18.21
CA ASP A 92 6.29 -12.83 19.07
C ASP A 92 7.57 -13.67 19.26
N LYS A 93 8.03 -13.72 20.52
CA LYS A 93 9.24 -14.45 20.90
C LYS A 93 9.12 -15.93 20.61
N GLU A 94 7.92 -16.51 20.64
CA GLU A 94 7.73 -17.94 20.41
C GLU A 94 7.77 -18.28 18.91
N ASP A 95 7.13 -17.45 18.08
CA ASP A 95 7.21 -17.55 16.62
C ASP A 95 8.64 -17.30 16.11
N PHE A 96 9.37 -16.36 16.73
CA PHE A 96 10.80 -16.13 16.46
C PHE A 96 11.64 -17.37 16.78
N LYS A 97 11.39 -18.02 17.93
CA LYS A 97 12.10 -19.23 18.33
C LYS A 97 11.91 -20.38 17.34
N GLN A 98 10.72 -20.52 16.76
CA GLN A 98 10.41 -21.63 15.85
C GLN A 98 10.87 -21.40 14.41
N SER A 99 10.83 -20.15 13.93
CA SER A 99 11.08 -19.85 12.52
C SER A 99 12.51 -19.39 12.19
N ILE A 100 13.21 -18.77 13.15
CA ILE A 100 14.51 -18.11 12.92
C ILE A 100 15.66 -18.82 13.66
N LEU A 101 15.40 -19.42 14.83
CA LEU A 101 16.47 -20.10 15.55
C LEU A 101 16.91 -21.37 14.83
N ILE A 102 18.21 -21.60 14.82
CA ILE A 102 18.80 -22.81 14.26
C ILE A 102 18.45 -23.97 15.20
N PRO A 103 17.70 -24.99 14.74
CA PRO A 103 17.31 -26.11 15.59
C PRO A 103 18.54 -26.93 16.00
N SER A 104 18.55 -27.39 17.25
CA SER A 104 19.55 -28.34 17.74
C SER A 104 19.44 -29.67 16.99
N LYS A 105 20.59 -30.24 16.60
CA LYS A 105 20.67 -31.50 15.86
C LYS A 105 21.23 -32.66 16.69
N GLY A 106 21.55 -32.42 17.97
CA GLY A 106 22.17 -33.41 18.86
C GLY A 106 23.63 -33.70 18.52
N ASP A 107 24.31 -32.79 17.82
CA ASP A 107 25.72 -32.93 17.42
C ASP A 107 26.65 -31.99 18.21
N ALA A 108 27.97 -32.15 18.05
CA ALA A 108 28.97 -31.33 18.74
C ALA A 108 28.96 -29.83 18.36
N LEU A 109 28.21 -29.44 17.31
CA LEU A 109 28.06 -28.07 16.84
C LEU A 109 26.87 -27.35 17.51
N ASP A 110 26.04 -28.06 18.28
CA ASP A 110 24.90 -27.46 18.97
C ASP A 110 25.30 -26.35 19.95
N LYS A 111 26.51 -26.42 20.54
CA LYS A 111 27.05 -25.33 21.36
C LYS A 111 27.16 -24.00 20.60
N TYR A 112 27.58 -24.06 19.33
CA TYR A 112 27.71 -22.88 18.48
C TYR A 112 26.34 -22.42 17.97
N ARG A 113 25.42 -23.36 17.69
CA ARG A 113 24.03 -23.01 17.35
C ARG A 113 23.34 -22.30 18.52
N ALA A 114 23.55 -22.77 19.75
CA ALA A 114 23.00 -22.15 20.95
C ALA A 114 23.58 -20.76 21.20
N GLU A 115 24.89 -20.57 21.03
CA GLU A 115 25.54 -19.27 21.15
C GLU A 115 25.07 -18.29 20.05
N TYR A 116 24.97 -18.76 18.82
CA TYR A 116 24.45 -17.96 17.70
C TYR A 116 22.98 -17.58 17.90
N ASN A 117 22.14 -18.54 18.31
CA ASN A 117 20.75 -18.29 18.66
C ASN A 117 20.61 -17.28 19.81
N LYS A 118 21.53 -17.28 20.78
CA LYS A 118 21.57 -16.29 21.85
C LYS A 118 21.87 -14.89 21.31
N ILE A 119 22.85 -14.76 20.41
CA ILE A 119 23.15 -13.48 19.74
C ILE A 119 21.93 -12.98 18.95
N LEU A 120 21.28 -13.86 18.19
CA LEU A 120 20.05 -13.53 17.45
C LEU A 120 18.92 -13.06 18.37
N LEU A 121 18.75 -13.71 19.52
CA LEU A 121 17.76 -13.30 20.52
C LEU A 121 18.12 -11.94 21.14
N ASP A 122 19.39 -11.72 21.48
CA ASP A 122 19.84 -10.47 22.09
C ASP A 122 19.71 -9.29 21.10
N GLU A 123 20.04 -9.46 19.81
CA GLU A 123 19.80 -8.46 18.76
C GLU A 123 18.31 -8.21 18.53
N ALA A 124 17.50 -9.27 18.42
CA ALA A 124 16.05 -9.15 18.24
C ALA A 124 15.37 -8.48 19.44
N THR A 125 15.94 -8.62 20.64
CA THR A 125 15.47 -7.95 21.85
C THR A 125 15.99 -6.50 21.96
N GLY A 126 17.16 -6.21 21.40
CA GLY A 126 17.75 -4.86 21.33
C GLY A 126 17.10 -3.95 20.30
N ALA A 127 16.60 -4.50 19.19
CA ALA A 127 15.89 -3.77 18.13
C ALA A 127 14.39 -3.60 18.44
N ASN A 128 14.04 -2.93 19.54
CA ASN A 128 12.66 -2.54 19.96
C ASN A 128 11.56 -3.65 19.96
N GLY A 129 11.85 -4.89 19.58
CA GLY A 129 10.92 -6.00 19.49
C GLY A 129 9.78 -5.81 18.47
N PHE A 130 9.97 -5.06 17.38
CA PHE A 130 8.98 -4.92 16.30
C PHE A 130 9.57 -5.36 14.95
N ILE A 131 8.76 -6.05 14.15
CA ILE A 131 9.09 -6.42 12.76
C ILE A 131 8.19 -5.62 11.83
N GLN A 132 8.78 -5.14 10.73
CA GLN A 132 8.05 -4.55 9.62
C GLN A 132 7.95 -5.56 8.48
N THR A 133 6.74 -5.76 7.94
CA THR A 133 6.54 -6.53 6.71
C THR A 133 5.85 -5.67 5.67
N LYS A 134 6.32 -5.74 4.42
CA LYS A 134 5.85 -4.87 3.34
C LYS A 134 5.14 -5.69 2.26
N TYR A 135 4.01 -5.16 1.79
CA TYR A 135 3.15 -5.80 0.81
C TYR A 135 2.73 -4.84 -0.30
N ILE A 136 2.58 -5.35 -1.51
CA ILE A 136 1.89 -4.68 -2.62
C ILE A 136 0.65 -5.49 -2.94
N THR A 137 -0.53 -4.89 -2.80
CA THR A 137 -1.80 -5.49 -3.21
C THR A 137 -2.28 -4.81 -4.49
N VAL A 138 -2.53 -5.61 -5.52
CA VAL A 138 -3.10 -5.17 -6.79
C VAL A 138 -4.55 -5.61 -6.84
N SER A 139 -5.47 -4.70 -7.15
CA SER A 139 -6.87 -5.02 -7.37
C SER A 139 -7.33 -4.59 -8.76
N VAL A 140 -8.11 -5.44 -9.43
CA VAL A 140 -8.55 -5.23 -10.80
C VAL A 140 -9.96 -5.76 -11.01
N SER A 141 -10.71 -5.09 -11.88
CA SER A 141 -12.05 -5.52 -12.29
C SER A 141 -11.97 -6.39 -13.55
N LYS A 142 -12.39 -7.67 -13.47
CA LYS A 142 -12.36 -8.67 -14.56
C LYS A 142 -13.63 -9.50 -14.57
N LYS A 143 -14.00 -10.06 -15.73
CA LYS A 143 -15.27 -10.79 -15.88
C LYS A 143 -15.27 -12.17 -15.21
N ASN A 144 -14.11 -12.79 -15.13
CA ASN A 144 -13.94 -14.14 -14.59
C ASN A 144 -12.56 -14.28 -13.93
N ILE A 145 -12.40 -15.38 -13.18
CA ILE A 145 -11.17 -15.68 -12.45
C ILE A 145 -10.00 -15.99 -13.38
N GLU A 146 -10.25 -16.60 -14.54
CA GLU A 146 -9.21 -16.95 -15.51
C GLU A 146 -8.52 -15.71 -16.08
N GLU A 147 -9.30 -14.70 -16.50
CA GLU A 147 -8.79 -13.40 -16.94
C GLU A 147 -8.04 -12.68 -15.82
N ALA A 148 -8.55 -12.74 -14.59
CA ALA A 148 -7.88 -12.17 -13.43
C ALA A 148 -6.54 -12.88 -13.17
N ARG A 149 -6.50 -14.20 -13.26
CA ARG A 149 -5.28 -15.00 -13.07
C ARG A 149 -4.24 -14.67 -14.12
N SER A 150 -4.59 -14.63 -15.40
CA SER A 150 -3.66 -14.22 -16.46
C SER A 150 -3.12 -12.81 -16.25
N TYR A 151 -3.99 -11.88 -15.81
CA TYR A 151 -3.58 -10.52 -15.48
C TYR A 151 -2.58 -10.48 -14.32
N PHE A 152 -2.86 -11.16 -13.21
CA PHE A 152 -1.98 -11.17 -12.04
C PHE A 152 -0.66 -11.90 -12.28
N THR A 153 -0.62 -12.91 -13.15
CA THR A 153 0.64 -13.54 -13.56
C THR A 153 1.53 -12.53 -14.27
N ARG A 154 0.99 -11.80 -15.26
CA ARG A 154 1.74 -10.78 -16.00
C ARG A 154 2.23 -9.65 -15.08
N VAL A 155 1.31 -9.05 -14.32
CA VAL A 155 1.65 -7.96 -13.38
C VAL A 155 2.62 -8.44 -12.30
N GLY A 156 2.47 -9.68 -11.82
CA GLY A 156 3.40 -10.28 -10.86
C GLY A 156 4.81 -10.41 -11.40
N THR A 157 4.97 -10.84 -12.65
CA THR A 157 6.29 -10.90 -13.31
C THR A 157 6.91 -9.52 -13.49
N GLU A 158 6.11 -8.53 -13.93
CA GLU A 158 6.56 -7.13 -14.07
C GLU A 158 7.00 -6.55 -12.72
N LEU A 159 6.16 -6.67 -11.67
CA LEU A 159 6.49 -6.21 -10.32
C LEU A 159 7.74 -6.87 -9.76
N ALA A 160 7.88 -8.19 -9.94
CA ALA A 160 9.07 -8.92 -9.50
C ALA A 160 10.33 -8.45 -10.23
N ALA A 161 10.25 -8.16 -11.53
CA ALA A 161 11.38 -7.65 -12.30
C ALA A 161 11.82 -6.26 -11.80
N HIS A 162 10.88 -5.34 -11.57
CA HIS A 162 11.17 -4.01 -11.05
C HIS A 162 11.73 -4.04 -9.61
N LEU A 163 11.14 -4.86 -8.74
CA LEU A 163 11.64 -5.02 -7.37
C LEU A 163 13.06 -5.63 -7.36
N ASN A 164 13.34 -6.63 -8.21
CA ASN A 164 14.67 -7.21 -8.32
C ASN A 164 15.72 -6.18 -8.77
N ARG A 165 15.37 -5.23 -9.65
CA ARG A 165 16.26 -4.12 -10.03
C ARG A 165 16.58 -3.19 -8.87
N LEU A 166 15.66 -3.03 -7.93
CA LEU A 166 15.86 -2.29 -6.69
C LEU A 166 16.69 -3.07 -5.65
N GLY A 167 17.03 -4.34 -5.92
CA GLY A 167 17.65 -5.23 -4.95
C GLY A 167 16.65 -5.82 -3.94
N SER A 168 15.35 -5.74 -4.21
CA SER A 168 14.28 -6.31 -3.39
C SER A 168 13.73 -7.59 -4.04
N ARG A 169 13.39 -8.59 -3.22
CA ARG A 169 12.76 -9.82 -3.69
C ARG A 169 11.26 -9.77 -3.52
N ALA A 170 10.51 -10.03 -4.60
CA ALA A 170 9.07 -10.23 -4.55
C ALA A 170 8.71 -11.71 -4.28
N ILE A 171 7.78 -11.94 -3.34
CA ILE A 171 7.26 -13.25 -2.96
C ILE A 171 5.75 -13.23 -3.19
N LEU A 172 5.25 -14.13 -4.05
CA LEU A 172 3.81 -14.32 -4.22
C LEU A 172 3.23 -15.00 -2.99
N LEU A 173 2.12 -14.47 -2.49
CA LEU A 173 1.41 -15.04 -1.37
C LEU A 173 0.28 -15.96 -1.85
N ASP A 174 0.19 -17.14 -1.26
CA ASP A 174 -0.91 -18.06 -1.47
C ASP A 174 -2.14 -17.67 -0.61
N ALA A 175 -3.20 -18.47 -0.66
CA ALA A 175 -4.40 -18.22 0.15
C ALA A 175 -4.10 -18.24 1.66
N GLY A 176 -3.29 -19.19 2.12
CA GLY A 176 -2.97 -19.37 3.53
C GLY A 176 -2.15 -18.20 4.08
N ASP A 177 -1.12 -17.79 3.35
CA ASP A 177 -0.28 -16.63 3.66
C ASP A 177 -1.11 -15.35 3.76
N ARG A 178 -2.01 -15.13 2.80
CA ARG A 178 -2.89 -13.96 2.82
C ARG A 178 -3.89 -14.01 3.98
N LEU A 179 -4.50 -15.16 4.24
CA LEU A 179 -5.41 -15.33 5.38
C LEU A 179 -4.68 -15.12 6.70
N ARG A 180 -3.41 -15.54 6.81
CA ARG A 180 -2.58 -15.28 8.00
C ARG A 180 -2.41 -13.79 8.26
N ILE A 181 -2.21 -12.97 7.22
CA ILE A 181 -2.12 -11.51 7.39
C ILE A 181 -3.42 -10.95 7.99
N PHE A 182 -4.57 -11.39 7.48
CA PHE A 182 -5.87 -10.95 8.02
C PHE A 182 -6.11 -11.47 9.44
N HIS A 183 -5.74 -12.72 9.71
CA HIS A 183 -5.82 -13.32 11.03
C HIS A 183 -5.00 -12.50 12.04
N ASP A 184 -3.72 -12.25 11.76
CA ASP A 184 -2.82 -11.48 12.62
C ASP A 184 -3.36 -10.06 12.90
N PHE A 185 -4.07 -9.47 11.93
CA PHE A 185 -4.72 -8.16 12.11
C PHE A 185 -5.97 -8.23 13.00
N PHE A 186 -6.87 -9.18 12.74
CA PHE A 186 -8.15 -9.26 13.44
C PHE A 186 -8.06 -9.95 14.81
N ARG A 187 -7.10 -10.84 15.01
CA ARG A 187 -6.89 -11.61 16.26
C ARG A 187 -5.49 -11.36 16.84
N PRO A 188 -5.19 -10.11 17.25
CA PRO A 188 -3.89 -9.79 17.82
C PRO A 188 -3.65 -10.55 19.13
N GLY A 189 -2.54 -11.28 19.23
CA GLY A 189 -2.18 -12.13 20.36
C GLY A 189 -2.51 -13.62 20.18
N GLU A 190 -3.18 -14.01 19.10
CA GLU A 190 -3.51 -15.41 18.77
C GLU A 190 -2.69 -15.93 17.57
N GLU A 191 -1.64 -15.23 17.16
CA GLU A 191 -0.92 -15.46 15.89
C GLU A 191 -0.40 -16.90 15.74
N SER A 192 0.05 -17.51 16.85
CA SER A 192 0.57 -18.89 16.89
C SER A 192 -0.48 -19.98 16.69
N SER A 193 -1.77 -19.64 16.81
CA SER A 193 -2.88 -20.60 16.70
C SER A 193 -3.38 -20.78 15.26
N PHE A 194 -2.95 -19.93 14.33
CA PHE A 194 -3.49 -19.93 12.97
C PHE A 194 -3.08 -21.20 12.20
N ARG A 195 -4.08 -22.03 11.88
CA ARG A 195 -3.92 -23.19 11.01
C ARG A 195 -5.06 -23.23 10.00
N TRP A 196 -4.73 -22.89 8.76
CA TRP A 196 -5.67 -22.97 7.66
C TRP A 196 -5.39 -24.19 6.79
N ASN A 197 -6.42 -24.99 6.56
CA ASN A 197 -6.43 -26.06 5.57
C ASN A 197 -7.77 -26.04 4.83
N ALA A 198 -7.74 -25.67 3.56
CA ALA A 198 -8.94 -25.55 2.74
C ALA A 198 -9.72 -26.87 2.62
N GLN A 199 -9.03 -28.00 2.44
CA GLN A 199 -9.67 -29.31 2.31
C GLN A 199 -10.39 -29.72 3.60
N GLU A 200 -9.76 -29.47 4.76
CA GLU A 200 -10.36 -29.77 6.05
C GLU A 200 -11.56 -28.86 6.34
N ALA A 201 -11.45 -27.57 6.04
CA ALA A 201 -12.53 -26.60 6.18
C ALA A 201 -13.73 -26.98 5.30
N MET A 202 -13.49 -27.35 4.04
CA MET A 202 -14.54 -27.81 3.12
C MET A 202 -15.21 -29.09 3.61
N ARG A 203 -14.44 -30.07 4.12
CA ARG A 203 -14.99 -31.31 4.68
C ARG A 203 -15.89 -31.05 5.90
N LYS A 204 -15.53 -30.08 6.74
CA LYS A 204 -16.30 -29.69 7.93
C LYS A 204 -17.43 -28.69 7.62
N GLY A 205 -17.46 -28.11 6.42
CA GLY A 205 -18.40 -27.05 6.04
C GLY A 205 -18.12 -25.71 6.73
N HIS A 206 -16.90 -25.48 7.20
CA HIS A 206 -16.53 -24.22 7.86
C HIS A 206 -16.17 -23.14 6.83
N SER A 207 -16.56 -21.90 7.11
CA SER A 207 -16.17 -20.75 6.30
C SER A 207 -14.74 -20.36 6.62
N PHE A 208 -13.97 -19.90 5.63
CA PHE A 208 -12.63 -19.34 5.89
C PHE A 208 -12.71 -18.11 6.82
N LYS A 209 -13.85 -17.40 6.80
CA LYS A 209 -14.08 -16.25 7.68
C LYS A 209 -14.09 -16.62 9.14
N ASP A 210 -14.56 -17.83 9.49
CA ASP A 210 -14.61 -18.33 10.87
C ASP A 210 -13.20 -18.41 11.49
N PHE A 211 -12.18 -18.65 10.65
CA PHE A 211 -10.80 -18.79 11.09
C PHE A 211 -10.08 -17.45 11.28
N ILE A 212 -10.58 -16.36 10.69
CA ILE A 212 -9.90 -15.06 10.69
C ILE A 212 -10.70 -13.97 11.40
N CYS A 213 -12.02 -14.13 11.57
CA CYS A 213 -12.85 -13.10 12.18
C CYS A 213 -12.53 -12.95 13.67
N PRO A 214 -12.51 -11.72 14.21
CA PRO A 214 -12.41 -11.54 15.66
C PRO A 214 -13.66 -12.07 16.36
N ASP A 215 -13.58 -12.23 17.68
CA ASP A 215 -14.74 -12.65 18.48
C ASP A 215 -15.82 -11.56 18.53
N THR A 216 -15.40 -10.29 18.54
CA THR A 216 -16.27 -9.11 18.56
C THR A 216 -15.70 -8.03 17.66
N PHE A 217 -16.56 -7.25 17.00
CA PHE A 217 -16.17 -6.06 16.25
C PHE A 217 -17.21 -4.96 16.42
N GLU A 218 -16.80 -3.83 16.97
CA GLU A 218 -17.69 -2.69 17.23
C GLU A 218 -17.10 -1.41 16.60
N PHE A 219 -17.95 -0.68 15.88
CA PHE A 219 -17.59 0.61 15.29
C PHE A 219 -18.11 1.74 16.18
N GLU A 220 -17.21 2.64 16.58
CA GLU A 220 -17.56 3.92 17.16
C GLU A 220 -17.20 5.06 16.19
N LYS A 221 -17.50 6.31 16.58
CA LYS A 221 -17.25 7.49 15.72
C LYS A 221 -15.78 7.68 15.37
N ASP A 222 -14.89 7.51 16.35
CA ASP A 222 -13.46 7.84 16.22
C ASP A 222 -12.52 6.64 16.45
N ARG A 223 -13.08 5.45 16.70
CA ARG A 223 -12.33 4.22 16.99
C ARG A 223 -13.15 2.99 16.62
N PHE A 224 -12.48 1.85 16.55
CA PHE A 224 -13.13 0.54 16.51
C PHE A 224 -12.58 -0.34 17.63
N GLN A 225 -13.38 -1.30 18.08
CA GLN A 225 -12.99 -2.33 19.02
C GLN A 225 -13.02 -3.69 18.33
N MET A 226 -11.95 -4.47 18.46
CA MET A 226 -11.80 -5.82 17.93
C MET A 226 -11.25 -6.75 19.01
N GLY A 227 -12.00 -7.77 19.43
CA GLY A 227 -11.52 -8.76 20.41
C GLY A 227 -11.00 -8.13 21.73
N GLY A 228 -11.62 -7.04 22.19
CA GLY A 228 -11.19 -6.30 23.40
C GLY A 228 -9.96 -5.39 23.20
N LYS A 229 -9.43 -5.26 21.98
CA LYS A 229 -8.44 -4.25 21.59
C LYS A 229 -9.13 -3.06 20.93
N PHE A 230 -8.54 -1.88 21.11
CA PHE A 230 -9.00 -0.64 20.48
C PHE A 230 -8.04 -0.24 19.36
N GLY A 231 -8.57 0.16 18.22
CA GLY A 231 -7.81 0.71 17.10
C GLY A 231 -8.44 2.00 16.58
N ARG A 232 -7.64 2.80 15.86
CA ARG A 232 -8.07 4.08 15.29
C ARG A 232 -7.41 4.28 13.95
N VAL A 233 -8.21 4.64 12.96
CA VAL A 233 -7.74 5.00 11.62
C VAL A 233 -7.50 6.50 11.54
N VAL A 234 -6.33 6.89 11.04
CA VAL A 234 -5.94 8.26 10.72
C VAL A 234 -5.50 8.30 9.27
N PHE A 235 -5.86 9.35 8.54
CA PHE A 235 -5.41 9.55 7.17
C PHE A 235 -4.85 10.97 7.00
N LEU A 236 -3.90 11.12 6.10
CA LEU A 236 -3.35 12.43 5.73
C LEU A 236 -4.29 13.08 4.71
N ARG A 237 -4.95 14.15 5.15
CA ARG A 237 -5.86 14.93 4.31
C ARG A 237 -5.11 15.94 3.43
N ASP A 238 -4.25 16.72 4.07
CA ASP A 238 -3.48 17.78 3.43
C ASP A 238 -2.00 17.53 3.69
N TYR A 239 -1.19 17.66 2.64
CA TYR A 239 0.25 17.51 2.72
C TYR A 239 0.90 18.89 2.91
N ALA A 240 2.02 18.93 3.64
CA ALA A 240 2.87 20.11 3.66
C ALA A 240 3.50 20.34 2.27
N ASN A 241 3.89 21.58 1.96
CA ASN A 241 4.55 21.93 0.71
C ASN A 241 5.85 21.13 0.46
N PHE A 242 6.45 20.58 1.52
CA PHE A 242 7.61 19.72 1.46
C PHE A 242 7.43 18.53 2.40
N ILE A 243 7.70 17.33 1.89
CA ILE A 243 7.69 16.08 2.64
C ILE A 243 9.09 15.50 2.57
N LYS A 244 9.66 15.16 3.73
CA LYS A 244 10.94 14.46 3.81
C LYS A 244 10.77 13.00 3.36
N ASP A 245 11.79 12.47 2.70
CA ASP A 245 11.92 11.04 2.39
C ASP A 245 11.84 10.15 3.64
N SER A 246 12.28 10.66 4.80
CA SER A 246 12.22 9.97 6.10
C SER A 246 10.82 9.85 6.69
N MET A 247 9.82 10.59 6.20
CA MET A 247 8.49 10.69 6.83
C MET A 247 7.86 9.31 7.07
N VAL A 248 7.87 8.43 6.06
CA VAL A 248 7.25 7.09 6.18
C VAL A 248 8.04 6.22 7.15
N SER A 249 9.37 6.30 7.15
CA SER A 249 10.21 5.56 8.11
C SER A 249 9.94 6.02 9.53
N GLU A 250 9.89 7.34 9.75
CA GLU A 250 9.61 7.93 11.07
C GLU A 250 8.22 7.51 11.60
N LEU A 251 7.21 7.38 10.72
CA LEU A 251 5.90 6.84 11.08
C LEU A 251 5.97 5.33 11.42
N CYS A 252 6.77 4.56 10.69
CA CYS A 252 6.92 3.12 10.94
C CYS A 252 7.81 2.78 12.14
N ASP A 253 8.61 3.73 12.62
CA ASP A 253 9.48 3.58 13.79
C ASP A 253 8.74 3.77 15.13
N PHE A 254 7.45 4.10 15.11
CA PHE A 254 6.63 4.06 16.32
C PHE A 254 6.51 2.62 16.83
N ASN A 255 6.95 2.38 18.07
CA ASN A 255 6.94 1.07 18.75
C ASN A 255 5.51 0.61 19.13
N ARG A 256 4.63 0.44 18.15
CA ARG A 256 3.24 0.02 18.29
C ARG A 256 2.83 -0.87 17.12
N ASN A 257 1.83 -1.73 17.36
CA ASN A 257 1.18 -2.43 16.26
C ASN A 257 0.47 -1.38 15.39
N MET A 258 0.80 -1.37 14.11
CA MET A 258 0.35 -0.34 13.18
C MET A 258 0.29 -0.91 11.77
N ILE A 259 -0.71 -0.50 11.00
CA ILE A 259 -0.75 -0.73 9.56
C ILE A 259 -0.73 0.61 8.86
N LEU A 260 0.33 0.88 8.10
CA LEU A 260 0.42 2.02 7.21
C LEU A 260 0.10 1.54 5.79
N SER A 261 -0.83 2.18 5.10
CA SER A 261 -1.13 1.88 3.70
C SER A 261 -1.14 3.12 2.83
N LEU A 262 -0.46 3.04 1.69
CA LEU A 262 -0.52 3.99 0.60
C LEU A 262 -1.39 3.41 -0.51
N ASP A 263 -2.60 3.93 -0.65
CA ASP A 263 -3.51 3.61 -1.75
C ASP A 263 -3.15 4.45 -2.96
N ILE A 264 -3.05 3.83 -4.14
CA ILE A 264 -2.58 4.45 -5.37
C ILE A 264 -3.51 4.11 -6.53
N ILE A 265 -3.97 5.15 -7.23
CA ILE A 265 -4.77 5.06 -8.45
C ILE A 265 -3.99 5.76 -9.56
N PRO A 266 -3.35 5.01 -10.48
CA PRO A 266 -2.66 5.59 -11.62
C PRO A 266 -3.66 6.20 -12.61
N ILE A 267 -3.36 7.39 -13.12
CA ILE A 267 -4.21 8.08 -14.09
C ILE A 267 -3.61 7.88 -15.50
N PRO A 268 -4.43 7.57 -16.51
CA PRO A 268 -3.97 7.51 -17.90
C PRO A 268 -3.34 8.84 -18.33
N THR A 269 -2.21 8.78 -19.05
CA THR A 269 -1.45 9.97 -19.45
C THR A 269 -2.28 10.96 -20.26
N ASP A 270 -3.17 10.49 -21.13
CA ASP A 270 -4.03 11.35 -21.94
C ASP A 270 -5.07 12.12 -21.10
N GLU A 271 -5.58 11.50 -20.03
CA GLU A 271 -6.45 12.17 -19.06
C GLU A 271 -5.66 13.16 -18.20
N ALA A 272 -4.47 12.76 -17.73
CA ALA A 272 -3.61 13.60 -16.91
C ALA A 272 -3.19 14.87 -17.65
N VAL A 273 -2.70 14.75 -18.89
CA VAL A 273 -2.31 15.90 -19.73
C VAL A 273 -3.48 16.84 -19.93
N ARG A 274 -4.66 16.35 -20.31
CA ARG A 274 -5.85 17.20 -20.49
C ARG A 274 -6.28 17.92 -19.21
N GLU A 275 -6.17 17.26 -18.05
CA GLU A 275 -6.49 17.88 -16.76
C GLU A 275 -5.49 19.00 -16.42
N VAL A 276 -4.19 18.78 -16.66
CA VAL A 276 -3.16 19.80 -16.44
C VAL A 276 -3.26 20.95 -17.44
N GLU A 277 -3.46 20.67 -18.74
CA GLU A 277 -3.71 21.69 -19.77
C GLU A 277 -4.90 22.58 -19.42
N LYS A 278 -5.98 21.99 -18.91
CA LYS A 278 -7.15 22.74 -18.45
C LYS A 278 -6.82 23.65 -17.27
N ARG A 279 -5.98 23.20 -16.33
CA ARG A 279 -5.50 24.03 -15.20
C ARG A 279 -4.60 25.17 -15.69
N VAL A 280 -3.65 24.87 -16.57
CA VAL A 280 -2.77 25.89 -17.20
C VAL A 280 -3.61 26.95 -17.91
N LEU A 281 -4.58 26.54 -18.73
CA LEU A 281 -5.48 27.47 -19.42
C LEU A 281 -6.29 28.33 -18.43
N GLY A 282 -6.73 27.74 -17.31
CA GLY A 282 -7.42 28.47 -16.24
C GLY A 282 -6.54 29.54 -15.61
N VAL A 283 -5.27 29.21 -15.31
CA VAL A 283 -4.29 30.16 -14.77
C VAL A 283 -3.98 31.28 -15.79
N GLU A 284 -3.75 30.94 -17.05
CA GLU A 284 -3.50 31.92 -18.12
C GLU A 284 -4.71 32.85 -18.36
N THR A 285 -5.92 32.31 -18.27
CA THR A 285 -7.17 33.08 -18.35
C THR A 285 -7.29 34.05 -17.17
N ASN A 286 -6.97 33.60 -15.95
CA ASN A 286 -6.98 34.44 -14.76
C ASN A 286 -5.98 35.60 -14.88
N ILE A 287 -4.77 35.32 -15.35
CA ILE A 287 -3.75 36.34 -15.59
C ILE A 287 -4.19 37.33 -16.66
N THR A 288 -4.74 36.84 -17.77
CA THR A 288 -5.24 37.69 -18.86
C THR A 288 -6.38 38.60 -18.38
N ASN A 289 -7.32 38.06 -17.60
CA ASN A 289 -8.41 38.84 -17.02
C ASN A 289 -7.91 39.89 -16.01
N TRP A 290 -6.91 39.54 -15.19
CA TRP A 290 -6.27 40.46 -14.27
C TRP A 290 -5.59 41.61 -15.03
N GLN A 291 -4.80 41.30 -16.07
CA GLN A 291 -4.15 42.30 -16.93
C GLN A 291 -5.17 43.20 -17.64
N ARG A 292 -6.27 42.62 -18.17
CA ARG A 292 -7.36 43.41 -18.78
C ARG A 292 -7.96 44.42 -17.79
N ARG A 293 -8.16 44.03 -16.53
CA ARG A 293 -8.64 44.93 -15.46
C ARG A 293 -7.63 46.03 -15.11
N GLN A 294 -6.34 45.71 -15.11
CA GLN A 294 -5.30 46.74 -14.89
C GLN A 294 -5.27 47.74 -16.04
N ASN A 295 -5.33 47.25 -17.28
CA ASN A 295 -5.36 48.09 -18.47
C ASN A 295 -6.62 48.98 -18.54
N SER A 296 -7.79 48.46 -18.15
CA SER A 296 -9.01 49.29 -18.06
C SER A 296 -8.91 50.38 -17.00
N ASN A 297 -8.06 50.18 -15.99
CA ASN A 297 -7.76 51.17 -14.96
C ASN A 297 -6.55 52.04 -15.33
N ASN A 298 -6.13 52.07 -16.60
CA ASN A 298 -4.97 52.79 -17.13
C ASN A 298 -3.62 52.41 -16.49
N ASN A 299 -3.53 51.21 -15.87
CA ASN A 299 -2.32 50.71 -15.24
C ASN A 299 -1.61 49.69 -16.15
N PHE A 300 -0.92 50.18 -17.18
CA PHE A 300 -0.27 49.34 -18.20
C PHE A 300 1.06 48.71 -17.75
N SER A 301 1.68 49.23 -16.70
CA SER A 301 2.94 48.74 -16.14
C SER A 301 2.74 47.77 -14.97
N ALA A 302 1.51 47.30 -14.74
CA ALA A 302 1.20 46.42 -13.63
C ALA A 302 1.88 45.05 -13.80
N VAL A 303 2.70 44.67 -12.82
CA VAL A 303 3.36 43.36 -12.79
C VAL A 303 2.40 42.32 -12.23
N ILE A 304 2.36 41.13 -12.86
CA ILE A 304 1.49 40.03 -12.44
C ILE A 304 1.79 39.67 -10.98
N PRO A 305 0.78 39.45 -10.13
CA PRO A 305 1.00 39.06 -8.75
C PRO A 305 1.79 37.76 -8.65
N TYR A 306 2.71 37.68 -7.69
CA TYR A 306 3.58 36.52 -7.48
C TYR A 306 2.82 35.20 -7.42
N ASP A 307 1.67 35.15 -6.73
CA ASP A 307 0.87 33.92 -6.61
C ASP A 307 0.39 33.39 -7.97
N MET A 308 0.05 34.28 -8.91
CA MET A 308 -0.36 33.88 -10.26
C MET A 308 0.84 33.43 -11.10
N GLU A 309 2.00 34.05 -10.93
CA GLU A 309 3.24 33.60 -11.56
C GLU A 309 3.68 32.24 -11.03
N LEU A 310 3.56 32.02 -9.73
CA LEU A 310 3.84 30.75 -9.07
C LEU A 310 2.92 29.65 -9.61
N GLN A 311 1.61 29.87 -9.64
CA GLN A 311 0.65 28.92 -10.20
C GLN A 311 0.94 28.61 -11.67
N ARG A 312 1.32 29.62 -12.46
CA ARG A 312 1.70 29.42 -13.87
C ARG A 312 2.95 28.55 -13.97
N ARG A 313 3.97 28.82 -13.16
CA ARG A 313 5.22 28.07 -13.16
C ARG A 313 4.99 26.61 -12.74
N GLU A 314 4.32 26.39 -11.62
CA GLU A 314 4.01 25.05 -11.11
C GLU A 314 3.16 24.23 -12.09
N SER A 315 2.14 24.86 -12.70
CA SER A 315 1.29 24.15 -13.67
C SER A 315 2.04 23.79 -14.96
N LYS A 316 3.01 24.62 -15.38
CA LYS A 316 3.86 24.34 -16.53
C LYS A 316 4.89 23.25 -16.22
N GLU A 317 5.55 23.33 -15.07
CA GLU A 317 6.48 22.30 -14.61
C GLU A 317 5.79 20.94 -14.51
N PHE A 318 4.57 20.91 -13.98
CA PHE A 318 3.81 19.67 -13.92
C PHE A 318 3.43 19.13 -15.31
N LEU A 319 3.14 20.01 -16.28
CA LEU A 319 2.90 19.60 -17.66
C LEU A 319 4.18 19.04 -18.31
N ASP A 320 5.32 19.66 -18.04
CA ASP A 320 6.64 19.21 -18.51
C ASP A 320 7.00 17.84 -17.91
N ASP A 321 6.70 17.60 -16.63
CA ASP A 321 6.91 16.30 -15.97
C ASP A 321 6.11 15.18 -16.67
N LEU A 322 4.85 15.45 -17.04
CA LEU A 322 3.99 14.48 -17.71
C LEU A 322 4.36 14.26 -19.19
N THR A 323 4.87 15.27 -19.88
CA THR A 323 5.08 15.22 -21.34
C THR A 323 6.52 14.92 -21.73
N THR A 324 7.48 15.48 -20.99
CA THR A 324 8.91 15.46 -21.34
C THR A 324 9.68 14.48 -20.47
N ARG A 325 9.27 14.27 -19.22
CA ARG A 325 9.95 13.37 -18.26
C ARG A 325 9.25 12.02 -18.05
N ASP A 326 8.21 11.73 -18.84
CA ASP A 326 7.41 10.48 -18.81
C ASP A 326 6.93 10.09 -17.40
N GLN A 327 6.65 11.09 -16.56
CA GLN A 327 6.08 10.84 -15.25
C GLN A 327 4.57 10.59 -15.36
N ARG A 328 4.03 9.82 -14.43
CA ARG A 328 2.59 9.54 -14.36
C ARG A 328 1.93 10.27 -13.21
N MET A 329 0.79 10.90 -13.49
CA MET A 329 -0.09 11.43 -12.46
C MET A 329 -0.77 10.26 -11.74
N MET A 330 -0.81 10.31 -10.41
CA MET A 330 -1.51 9.31 -9.59
C MET A 330 -2.30 10.01 -8.49
N PHE A 331 -3.45 9.45 -8.13
CA PHE A 331 -4.09 9.79 -6.86
C PHE A 331 -3.56 8.86 -5.78
N SER A 332 -3.19 9.42 -4.63
CA SER A 332 -2.76 8.63 -3.50
C SER A 332 -3.34 9.10 -2.18
N VAL A 333 -3.59 8.15 -1.28
CA VAL A 333 -4.03 8.40 0.09
C VAL A 333 -3.16 7.59 1.04
N LEU A 334 -2.55 8.27 2.01
CA LEU A 334 -1.80 7.64 3.08
C LEU A 334 -2.69 7.49 4.31
N THR A 335 -2.88 6.24 4.74
CA THR A 335 -3.71 5.86 5.88
C THR A 335 -2.84 5.09 6.89
N VAL A 336 -3.07 5.34 8.17
CA VAL A 336 -2.44 4.65 9.31
C VAL A 336 -3.55 4.13 10.21
N ALA A 337 -3.51 2.85 10.57
CA ALA A 337 -4.51 2.15 11.37
C ALA A 337 -3.91 1.43 12.58
#